data_AF-A0A954QNL6-F1
#
_entry.id   AF-A0A954QNL6-F1
#
_cell.length_a   1.000
_cell.length_b   1.000
_cell.length_c   1.000
_cell.angle_alpha   90.00
_cell.angle_beta   90.00
_cell.angle_gamma   90.00
#
_symmetry.space_group_name_H-M   'P 1'
#
loop_
_entity.id
_entity.type
_entity.pdbx_description
1 polymer ?
#
loop_
_entity_poly.entity_id
_entity_poly.type
_entity_poly.pdbx_seq_one_letter_code
_entity_poly.pdbx_strand_id
1 'polypeptide(L)'
;MISGDLVIGLLDTSQQFSDTTTAERLRDITLAWTRYGYQEELLEANDIDVLLHHAAMTDARYCFIIPHGYLLYERWRIDGETQRTDFFAALRAWTAEQRFLAASPCFNSEPADLTHHHCALIDLDAYRSLGMPAWESIREAGYEAGWPTLPLDDEILRFTSDLGANDAAVRAAMVPFFGSGIRDYAPQTSDGQLTADQRQLLSVIHTQTQHARSGVFLWNIESYDDIQQPPDGFVGPVSSLYSVAAGFKPNRILQTHGFDANSRVVFFDYSRPALAVRQHLVTHWDGWDFPQMVRELFARFPAPDVFYQLWNEVTPDQVTDADLQRMWQRELDRWGGATAFADHWDRYRSLKHEFVACDLLSQQQPLLDAMQDASGSIIWWSNAFFTMYGNWLYTVPDRHAAYEHWIGELAARNPRLFLLGSDDNNTCVNAIQADEYNARLQQTEFSSLRVNRFHRTEIRM
;
A
#
# COMPACT_ATOMS: atom_id res chain seq x y z
N MET A 1 -6.83 18.42 3.82
CA MET A 1 -5.63 18.66 3.01
C MET A 1 -5.91 18.23 1.59
N ILE A 2 -5.87 19.21 0.70
CA ILE A 2 -5.74 18.97 -0.73
C ILE A 2 -4.35 18.33 -0.91
N SER A 3 -4.16 17.45 -1.90
CA SER A 3 -2.79 17.07 -2.30
C SER A 3 -1.97 18.36 -2.43
N GLY A 4 -0.83 18.42 -1.73
CA GLY A 4 0.03 19.61 -1.67
C GLY A 4 0.10 20.37 -0.34
N ASP A 5 -0.82 20.19 0.62
CA ASP A 5 -0.76 20.93 1.90
C ASP A 5 0.29 20.36 2.89
N LEU A 6 0.74 19.13 2.70
CA LEU A 6 1.69 18.41 3.57
C LEU A 6 2.90 17.97 2.75
N VAL A 7 4.09 18.21 3.29
CA VAL A 7 5.33 17.56 2.86
C VAL A 7 5.85 16.64 3.97
N ILE A 8 6.33 15.44 3.62
CA ILE A 8 7.01 14.54 4.57
C ILE A 8 8.52 14.67 4.41
N GLY A 9 9.21 14.88 5.53
CA GLY A 9 10.66 14.82 5.64
C GLY A 9 11.12 13.53 6.31
N LEU A 10 12.05 12.82 5.69
CA LEU A 10 12.72 11.66 6.25
C LEU A 10 14.05 12.11 6.86
N LEU A 11 14.16 12.01 8.17
CA LEU A 11 15.40 12.29 8.87
C LEU A 11 16.31 11.06 8.80
N ASP A 12 17.41 11.21 8.06
CA ASP A 12 18.43 10.19 7.92
C ASP A 12 19.20 10.02 9.24
N THR A 13 18.86 8.94 9.94
CA THR A 13 19.49 8.58 11.21
C THR A 13 20.62 7.57 11.02
N SER A 14 21.04 7.26 9.79
CA SER A 14 22.03 6.22 9.46
C SER A 14 23.35 6.35 10.22
N GLN A 15 23.75 7.57 10.59
CA GLN A 15 24.96 7.82 11.38
C GLN A 15 24.91 7.25 12.80
N GLN A 16 23.72 6.94 13.32
CA GLN A 16 23.54 6.31 14.63
C GLN A 16 23.81 4.80 14.61
N PHE A 17 24.08 4.23 13.43
CA PHE A 17 24.22 2.81 13.22
C PHE A 17 25.67 2.48 12.84
N SER A 18 26.24 1.48 13.52
CA SER A 18 27.52 0.91 13.13
C SER A 18 27.40 -0.05 11.94
N ASP A 19 26.21 -0.60 11.71
CA ASP A 19 25.88 -1.50 10.60
C ASP A 19 25.03 -0.76 9.57
N THR A 20 25.60 -0.55 8.38
CA THR A 20 24.94 0.13 7.26
C THR A 20 23.73 -0.66 6.77
N THR A 21 23.76 -2.00 6.84
CA THR A 21 22.66 -2.87 6.38
C THR A 21 21.39 -2.61 7.18
N THR A 22 21.50 -2.49 8.50
CA THR A 22 20.38 -2.16 9.39
C THR A 22 19.85 -0.75 9.10
N ALA A 23 20.71 0.23 8.91
CA ALA A 23 20.31 1.60 8.59
C ALA A 23 19.53 1.68 7.26
N GLU A 24 20.07 1.08 6.20
CA GLU A 24 19.42 0.98 4.89
C GLU A 24 18.06 0.28 4.99
N ARG A 25 17.98 -0.79 5.80
CA ARG A 25 16.73 -1.53 5.99
C ARG A 25 15.66 -0.69 6.69
N LEU A 26 16.02 0.08 7.71
CA LEU A 26 15.10 0.96 8.41
C LEU A 26 14.61 2.09 7.50
N ARG A 27 15.50 2.65 6.67
CA ARG A 27 15.15 3.61 5.61
C ARG A 27 14.12 3.00 4.64
N ASP A 28 14.40 1.82 4.10
CA ASP A 28 13.54 1.14 3.13
C ASP A 28 12.13 0.85 3.68
N ILE A 29 12.03 0.39 4.94
CA ILE A 29 10.74 0.11 5.57
C ILE A 29 9.98 1.42 5.84
N THR A 30 10.65 2.47 6.32
CA THR A 30 10.02 3.79 6.51
C THR A 30 9.48 4.35 5.20
N LEU A 31 10.25 4.28 4.12
CA LEU A 31 9.80 4.65 2.78
C LEU A 31 8.56 3.85 2.39
N ALA A 32 8.62 2.52 2.54
CA ALA A 32 7.55 1.65 2.10
C ALA A 32 6.23 1.92 2.85
N TRP A 33 6.28 2.08 4.18
CA TRP A 33 5.08 2.35 4.97
C TRP A 33 4.50 3.74 4.72
N THR A 34 5.37 4.73 4.46
CA THR A 34 4.94 6.08 4.12
C THR A 34 4.15 6.10 2.79
N ARG A 35 4.60 5.33 1.80
CA ARG A 35 3.99 5.24 0.46
C ARG A 35 2.63 4.53 0.40
N TYR A 36 2.16 3.90 1.48
CA TYR A 36 0.78 3.40 1.51
C TYR A 36 -0.25 4.54 1.42
N GLY A 37 0.02 5.67 2.09
CA GLY A 37 -0.90 6.81 2.11
C GLY A 37 -0.36 8.12 1.55
N TYR A 38 0.94 8.20 1.18
CA TYR A 38 1.59 9.42 0.71
C TYR A 38 2.21 9.30 -0.69
N GLN A 39 1.74 10.14 -1.61
CA GLN A 39 2.04 10.07 -3.04
C GLN A 39 2.77 11.32 -3.58
N GLU A 40 3.29 12.19 -2.71
CA GLU A 40 4.09 13.37 -3.11
C GLU A 40 5.60 13.06 -3.01
N GLU A 41 6.46 14.00 -3.41
CA GLU A 41 7.90 13.90 -3.15
C GLU A 41 8.18 13.84 -1.64
N LEU A 42 9.12 12.98 -1.26
CA LEU A 42 9.68 12.89 0.08
C LEU A 42 10.96 13.71 0.13
N LEU A 43 11.11 14.53 1.16
CA LEU A 43 12.38 15.18 1.45
C LEU A 43 13.22 14.23 2.30
N GLU A 44 14.54 14.22 2.12
CA GLU A 44 15.46 13.44 2.96
C GLU A 44 16.71 14.27 3.26
N ALA A 45 17.10 14.33 4.54
CA ALA A 45 18.37 14.89 4.97
C ALA A 45 18.77 14.30 6.32
N ASN A 46 20.04 14.41 6.68
CA ASN A 46 20.59 13.95 7.96
C ASN A 46 20.48 14.99 9.09
N ASP A 47 19.85 16.12 8.81
CA ASP A 47 19.71 17.25 9.71
C ASP A 47 18.30 17.83 9.61
N ILE A 48 17.72 18.13 10.78
CA ILE A 48 16.34 18.61 10.86
C ILE A 48 16.19 20.02 10.31
N ASP A 49 17.15 20.92 10.51
CA ASP A 49 17.08 22.28 10.01
C ASP A 49 17.21 22.30 8.49
N VAL A 50 18.01 21.40 7.91
CA VAL A 50 18.07 21.21 6.46
C VAL A 50 16.71 20.74 5.91
N LEU A 51 16.06 19.76 6.55
CA LEU A 51 14.71 19.32 6.17
C LEU A 51 13.69 20.47 6.26
N LEU A 52 13.70 21.23 7.36
CA LEU A 52 12.79 22.36 7.55
C LEU A 52 13.01 23.45 6.51
N HIS A 53 14.27 23.74 6.18
CA HIS A 53 14.60 24.70 5.14
C HIS A 53 14.07 24.24 3.79
N HIS A 54 14.32 22.99 3.39
CA HIS A 54 13.78 22.44 2.14
C HIS A 54 12.24 22.44 2.13
N ALA A 55 11.61 22.05 3.23
CA ALA A 55 10.16 22.05 3.37
C ALA A 55 9.57 23.46 3.27
N ALA A 56 10.21 24.46 3.87
CA ALA A 56 9.79 25.86 3.82
C ALA A 56 9.84 26.46 2.41
N MET A 57 10.65 25.88 1.51
CA MET A 57 10.74 26.26 0.10
C MET A 57 9.65 25.61 -0.78
N THR A 58 8.86 24.70 -0.22
CA THR A 58 7.68 24.14 -0.90
C THR A 58 6.44 25.02 -0.65
N ASP A 59 5.41 24.83 -1.47
CA ASP A 59 4.10 25.45 -1.26
C ASP A 59 3.27 24.76 -0.16
N ALA A 60 3.83 23.75 0.52
CA ALA A 60 3.15 23.07 1.60
C ALA A 60 2.96 23.98 2.81
N ARG A 61 1.84 23.77 3.51
CA ARG A 61 1.55 24.42 4.78
C ARG A 61 2.16 23.67 5.96
N TYR A 62 2.22 22.36 5.89
CA TYR A 62 2.72 21.52 6.98
C TYR A 62 3.91 20.68 6.54
N CYS A 63 4.88 20.50 7.43
CA CYS A 63 5.93 19.50 7.29
C CYS A 63 5.81 18.46 8.40
N PHE A 64 5.77 17.17 8.04
CA PHE A 64 5.86 16.09 9.01
C PHE A 64 7.19 15.35 8.85
N ILE A 65 8.05 15.49 9.84
CA ILE A 65 9.39 14.88 9.88
C ILE A 65 9.31 13.57 10.65
N ILE A 66 9.89 12.51 10.08
CA ILE A 66 9.99 11.19 10.70
C ILE A 66 11.41 10.63 10.51
N PRO A 67 12.01 9.96 11.51
CA PRO A 67 13.31 9.31 11.34
C PRO A 67 13.18 8.00 10.56
N HIS A 68 14.29 7.51 10.00
CA HIS A 68 14.37 6.12 9.52
C HIS A 68 14.01 5.15 10.65
N GLY A 69 13.19 4.14 10.34
CA GLY A 69 12.62 3.21 11.32
C GLY A 69 11.28 3.64 11.90
N TYR A 70 10.77 4.82 11.57
CA TYR A 70 9.42 5.25 11.94
C TYR A 70 8.41 4.85 10.86
N LEU A 71 7.31 4.23 11.25
CA LEU A 71 6.26 3.72 10.37
C LEU A 71 4.97 4.50 10.54
N LEU A 72 4.25 4.72 9.43
CA LEU A 72 2.92 5.30 9.40
C LEU A 72 1.92 4.22 9.00
N TYR A 73 0.86 4.05 9.78
CA TYR A 73 -0.13 2.98 9.59
C TYR A 73 -1.46 3.49 9.07
N GLU A 74 -2.16 2.56 8.45
CA GLU A 74 -3.58 2.66 8.17
C GLU A 74 -4.30 1.62 9.02
N ARG A 75 -5.34 2.04 9.76
CA ARG A 75 -6.23 1.08 10.41
C ARG A 75 -7.52 1.01 9.61
N TRP A 76 -7.79 -0.18 9.08
CA TRP A 76 -9.09 -0.49 8.52
C TRP A 76 -10.03 -0.74 9.71
N ARG A 77 -11.15 -0.01 9.76
CA ARG A 77 -12.27 -0.27 10.68
C ARG A 77 -13.53 -0.43 9.86
N ILE A 78 -14.43 -1.32 10.29
CA ILE A 78 -15.76 -1.46 9.67
C ILE A 78 -16.82 -1.20 10.74
N ASP A 79 -16.78 0.00 11.29
CA ASP A 79 -17.63 0.40 12.41
C ASP A 79 -18.81 1.23 11.88
N GLY A 80 -19.69 0.62 11.07
CA GLY A 80 -21.00 1.19 10.66
C GLY A 80 -20.98 2.41 9.73
N GLU A 81 -19.94 3.24 9.80
CA GLU A 81 -19.62 4.34 8.90
C GLU A 81 -18.22 4.07 8.35
N THR A 82 -18.16 3.74 7.06
CA THR A 82 -16.97 3.35 6.31
C THR A 82 -15.98 4.50 6.07
N GLN A 83 -15.60 5.25 7.12
CA GLN A 83 -14.47 6.16 7.02
C GLN A 83 -13.19 5.41 7.37
N ARG A 84 -12.40 5.09 6.35
CA ARG A 84 -10.98 4.77 6.52
C ARG A 84 -10.35 5.93 7.29
N THR A 85 -9.97 5.68 8.52
CA THR A 85 -9.17 6.63 9.29
C THR A 85 -7.74 6.14 9.22
N ASP A 86 -6.99 6.70 8.28
CA ASP A 86 -5.54 6.55 8.21
C ASP A 86 -4.83 7.65 9.00
N PHE A 87 -3.51 7.50 9.16
CA PHE A 87 -2.65 8.53 9.76
C PHE A 87 -2.91 9.93 9.18
N PHE A 88 -3.04 10.05 7.86
CA PHE A 88 -3.22 11.34 7.20
C PHE A 88 -4.60 11.95 7.46
N ALA A 89 -5.64 11.13 7.59
CA ALA A 89 -6.98 11.57 7.96
C ALA A 89 -7.01 12.10 9.39
N ALA A 90 -6.39 11.37 10.32
CA ALA A 90 -6.26 11.82 11.71
C ALA A 90 -5.44 13.11 11.78
N LEU A 91 -4.30 13.18 11.07
CA LEU A 91 -3.45 14.37 11.02
C LEU A 91 -4.20 15.59 10.47
N ARG A 92 -5.02 15.41 9.42
CA ARG A 92 -5.87 16.47 8.86
C ARG A 92 -6.91 16.98 9.86
N ALA A 93 -7.56 16.10 10.60
CA ALA A 93 -8.54 16.50 11.60
C ALA A 93 -7.86 17.31 12.71
N TRP A 94 -6.70 16.82 13.18
CA TRP A 94 -5.91 17.48 14.22
C TRP A 94 -5.43 18.87 13.77
N THR A 95 -4.83 19.01 12.58
CA THR A 95 -4.33 20.32 12.11
C THR A 95 -5.42 21.34 11.81
N ALA A 96 -6.67 20.91 11.59
CA ALA A 96 -7.79 21.82 11.38
C ALA A 96 -8.24 22.53 12.67
N GLU A 97 -7.97 21.95 13.83
CA GLU A 97 -8.45 22.44 15.14
C GLU A 97 -7.35 23.15 15.94
N GLN A 98 -6.08 22.95 15.56
CA GLN A 98 -4.93 23.41 16.33
C GLN A 98 -4.24 24.60 15.66
N ARG A 99 -3.85 25.58 16.47
CA ARG A 99 -2.90 26.64 16.10
C ARG A 99 -1.59 26.36 16.81
N PHE A 100 -0.52 26.10 16.08
CA PHE A 100 0.77 25.69 16.63
C PHE A 100 1.91 26.16 15.74
N LEU A 101 3.13 26.21 16.27
CA LEU A 101 4.36 26.32 15.49
C LEU A 101 4.91 24.93 15.18
N ALA A 102 5.07 24.12 16.22
CA ALA A 102 5.58 22.76 16.14
C ALA A 102 4.81 21.84 17.09
N ALA A 103 4.66 20.58 16.71
CA ALA A 103 4.12 19.53 17.55
C ALA A 103 4.98 18.27 17.49
N SER A 104 5.31 17.70 18.65
CA SER A 104 6.21 16.54 18.75
C SER A 104 6.03 15.85 20.11
N PRO A 105 6.21 14.52 20.19
CA PRO A 105 6.21 13.82 21.48
C PRO A 105 7.23 14.36 22.49
N CYS A 106 8.34 14.93 22.04
CA CYS A 106 9.38 15.47 22.94
C CYS A 106 8.93 16.71 23.73
N PHE A 107 7.86 17.38 23.30
CA PHE A 107 7.30 18.51 24.03
C PHE A 107 6.45 18.08 25.25
N ASN A 108 6.35 16.78 25.54
CA ASN A 108 5.73 16.26 26.77
C ASN A 108 6.62 16.38 28.02
N SER A 109 7.93 16.61 27.88
CA SER A 109 8.86 16.71 29.00
C SER A 109 9.33 18.14 29.26
N GLU A 110 9.70 18.43 30.51
CA GLU A 110 10.38 19.67 30.91
C GLU A 110 11.72 19.34 31.59
N PRO A 111 12.87 19.71 30.97
CA PRO A 111 13.01 20.33 29.65
C PRO A 111 12.61 19.37 28.52
N ALA A 112 12.21 19.93 27.38
CA ALA A 112 11.95 19.15 26.18
C ALA A 112 13.27 18.55 25.67
N ASP A 113 13.30 17.25 25.43
CA ASP A 113 14.47 16.61 24.83
C ASP A 113 14.41 16.69 23.30
N LEU A 114 14.93 17.79 22.77
CA LEU A 114 15.02 18.02 21.33
C LEU A 114 16.16 17.24 20.66
N THR A 115 16.99 16.54 21.46
CA THR A 115 18.11 15.73 20.95
C THR A 115 17.67 14.35 20.50
N HIS A 116 16.52 13.88 20.99
CA HIS A 116 15.90 12.66 20.49
C HIS A 116 15.18 12.92 19.17
N HIS A 117 15.53 12.12 18.16
CA HIS A 117 14.95 12.19 16.82
C HIS A 117 13.54 11.58 16.79
N HIS A 118 12.61 12.17 17.52
CA HIS A 118 11.18 11.84 17.43
C HIS A 118 10.57 12.45 16.15
N CYS A 119 9.36 12.03 15.81
CA CYS A 119 8.61 12.70 14.76
C CYS A 119 8.24 14.13 15.18
N ALA A 120 8.09 15.01 14.19
CA ALA A 120 7.72 16.40 14.41
C ALA A 120 6.78 16.90 13.30
N LEU A 121 5.74 17.63 13.67
CA LEU A 121 4.83 18.32 12.76
C LEU A 121 5.03 19.82 12.89
N ILE A 122 5.17 20.51 11.77
CA ILE A 122 5.53 21.94 11.73
C ILE A 122 4.50 22.67 10.89
N ASP A 123 3.98 23.80 11.39
CA ASP A 123 3.25 24.77 10.57
C ASP A 123 4.29 25.66 9.87
N LEU A 124 4.48 25.43 8.57
CA LEU A 124 5.48 26.10 7.76
C LEU A 124 5.18 27.59 7.56
N ASP A 125 3.91 28.01 7.61
CA ASP A 125 3.56 29.43 7.55
C ASP A 125 4.00 30.14 8.82
N ALA A 126 3.71 29.56 9.98
CA ALA A 126 4.19 30.07 11.26
C ALA A 126 5.72 30.08 11.29
N TYR A 127 6.37 28.97 10.92
CA TYR A 127 7.82 28.83 10.85
C TYR A 127 8.49 29.91 9.98
N ARG A 128 7.97 30.12 8.75
CA ARG A 128 8.44 31.18 7.85
C ARG A 128 8.25 32.57 8.45
N SER A 129 7.11 32.83 9.10
CA SER A 129 6.81 34.14 9.70
C SER A 129 7.76 34.53 10.85
N LEU A 130 8.37 33.54 11.50
CA LEU A 130 9.36 33.73 12.56
C LEU A 130 10.80 33.75 12.06
N GLY A 131 11.00 33.80 10.75
CA GLY A 131 12.34 33.82 10.16
C GLY A 131 13.04 32.47 10.15
N MET A 132 12.29 31.36 10.16
CA MET A 132 12.81 29.98 10.11
C MET A 132 13.82 29.70 11.23
N PRO A 133 13.40 29.76 12.51
CA PRO A 133 14.31 29.51 13.64
C PRO A 133 14.93 28.10 13.55
N ALA A 134 16.11 27.92 14.15
CA ALA A 134 16.70 26.59 14.27
C ALA A 134 15.84 25.70 15.19
N TRP A 135 15.83 24.39 14.97
CA TRP A 135 15.04 23.41 15.72
C TRP A 135 15.29 23.51 17.23
N GLU A 136 16.55 23.67 17.65
CA GLU A 136 16.91 23.84 19.06
C GLU A 136 16.29 25.09 19.73
N SER A 137 15.98 26.10 18.93
CA SER A 137 15.41 27.40 19.36
C SER A 137 13.92 27.54 19.08
N ILE A 138 13.29 26.54 18.43
CA ILE A 138 11.93 26.65 17.90
C ILE A 138 10.89 26.94 19.00
N ARG A 139 11.10 26.39 20.19
CA ARG A 139 10.21 26.58 21.34
C ARG A 139 10.30 27.98 21.92
N GLU A 140 11.52 28.53 22.03
CA GLU A 140 11.75 29.90 22.50
C GLU A 140 11.14 30.90 21.50
N ALA A 141 11.44 30.74 20.20
CA ALA A 141 10.88 31.58 19.14
C ALA A 141 9.35 31.53 19.11
N GLY A 142 8.75 30.34 19.26
CA GLY A 142 7.31 30.18 19.35
C GLY A 142 6.71 30.89 20.57
N TYR A 143 7.30 30.71 21.75
CA TYR A 143 6.86 31.35 22.98
C TYR A 143 6.88 32.88 22.88
N GLU A 144 7.98 33.46 22.40
CA GLU A 144 8.13 34.91 22.25
C GLU A 144 7.10 35.51 21.29
N ALA A 145 6.75 34.78 20.23
CA ALA A 145 5.83 35.23 19.20
C ALA A 145 4.36 34.81 19.42
N GLY A 146 4.04 34.12 20.51
CA GLY A 146 2.69 33.65 20.80
C GLY A 146 2.20 32.52 19.88
N TRP A 147 3.12 31.67 19.42
CA TRP A 147 2.85 30.41 18.73
C TRP A 147 3.21 29.22 19.63
N PRO A 148 2.22 28.42 20.07
CA PRO A 148 2.52 27.34 21.00
C PRO A 148 3.27 26.19 20.30
N THR A 149 4.17 25.56 21.03
CA THR A 149 4.65 24.21 20.73
C THR A 149 3.80 23.21 21.51
N LEU A 150 3.26 22.19 20.85
CA LEU A 150 2.30 21.26 21.44
C LEU A 150 2.85 19.83 21.50
N PRO A 151 2.48 19.02 22.50
CA PRO A 151 2.68 17.58 22.36
C PRO A 151 1.82 17.04 21.20
N LEU A 152 2.33 16.06 20.47
CA LEU A 152 1.55 15.38 19.44
C LEU A 152 0.55 14.43 20.12
N ASP A 153 -0.70 14.45 19.68
CA ASP A 153 -1.80 13.71 20.32
C ASP A 153 -1.67 12.19 20.20
N ASP A 154 -2.08 11.46 21.24
CA ASP A 154 -2.15 9.99 21.26
C ASP A 154 -3.01 9.43 20.11
N GLU A 155 -4.01 10.17 19.64
CA GLU A 155 -4.82 9.83 18.47
C GLU A 155 -4.00 9.79 17.17
N ILE A 156 -3.00 10.66 17.02
CA ILE A 156 -2.08 10.61 15.88
C ILE A 156 -1.08 9.47 16.08
N LEU A 157 -0.50 9.40 17.28
CA LEU A 157 0.57 8.45 17.59
C LEU A 157 0.13 6.99 17.52
N ARG A 158 -1.14 6.67 17.74
CA ARG A 158 -1.66 5.29 17.58
C ARG A 158 -1.56 4.75 16.14
N PHE A 159 -1.33 5.62 15.16
CA PHE A 159 -1.08 5.29 13.76
C PHE A 159 0.40 5.31 13.41
N THR A 160 1.28 5.27 14.41
CA THR A 160 2.72 5.27 14.21
C THR A 160 3.37 4.11 14.96
N SER A 161 4.58 3.74 14.55
CA SER A 161 5.45 2.88 15.34
C SER A 161 6.90 3.22 15.07
N ASP A 162 7.69 3.28 16.12
CA ASP A 162 9.14 3.37 16.05
C ASP A 162 9.73 1.96 16.13
N LEU A 163 10.59 1.58 15.19
CA LEU A 163 11.34 0.32 15.18
C LEU A 163 12.59 0.36 16.07
N GLY A 164 12.72 1.37 16.94
CA GLY A 164 13.83 1.54 17.86
C GLY A 164 15.01 2.30 17.25
N ALA A 165 14.76 3.19 16.29
CA ALA A 165 15.84 3.95 15.65
C ALA A 165 16.70 4.68 16.69
N ASN A 166 16.06 5.21 17.73
CA ASN A 166 16.69 5.98 18.80
C ASN A 166 17.06 5.17 20.06
N ASP A 167 16.73 3.87 20.12
CA ASP A 167 17.01 3.01 21.28
C ASP A 167 17.83 1.79 20.85
N ALA A 168 19.09 1.75 21.30
CA ALA A 168 20.02 0.69 20.93
C ALA A 168 19.58 -0.71 21.38
N ALA A 169 18.89 -0.83 22.52
CA ALA A 169 18.41 -2.11 23.03
C ALA A 169 17.20 -2.60 22.22
N VAL A 170 16.22 -1.73 21.99
CA VAL A 170 15.06 -2.04 21.13
C VAL A 170 15.53 -2.42 19.73
N ARG A 171 16.47 -1.66 19.15
CA ARG A 171 17.05 -1.95 17.85
C ARG A 171 17.71 -3.33 17.80
N ALA A 172 18.56 -3.64 18.78
CA ALA A 172 19.23 -4.93 18.84
C ALA A 172 18.22 -6.10 18.91
N ALA A 173 17.08 -5.89 19.58
CA ALA A 173 15.98 -6.85 19.60
C ALA A 173 15.19 -6.93 18.28
N MET A 174 15.16 -5.86 17.47
CA MET A 174 14.42 -5.81 16.20
C MET A 174 15.18 -6.42 15.02
N VAL A 175 16.50 -6.18 14.94
CA VAL A 175 17.37 -6.57 13.82
C VAL A 175 17.23 -8.05 13.41
N PRO A 176 17.15 -9.03 14.33
CA PRO A 176 16.98 -10.44 13.95
C PRO A 176 15.74 -10.73 13.12
N PHE A 177 14.72 -9.86 13.14
CA PHE A 177 13.45 -10.06 12.44
C PHE A 177 13.36 -9.32 11.09
N PHE A 178 14.40 -8.63 10.66
CA PHE A 178 14.43 -8.03 9.33
C PHE A 178 14.63 -9.07 8.22
N GLY A 179 14.05 -8.78 7.05
CA GLY A 179 14.10 -9.68 5.91
C GLY A 179 13.49 -11.04 6.25
N SER A 180 14.17 -12.14 5.88
CA SER A 180 13.68 -13.50 6.13
C SER A 180 13.65 -13.88 7.61
N GLY A 181 14.36 -13.15 8.49
CA GLY A 181 14.41 -13.44 9.92
C GLY A 181 13.04 -13.32 10.62
N ILE A 182 12.10 -12.57 10.02
CA ILE A 182 10.71 -12.49 10.52
C ILE A 182 10.02 -13.85 10.61
N ARG A 183 10.45 -14.84 9.82
CA ARG A 183 9.87 -16.19 9.82
C ARG A 183 10.15 -16.95 11.12
N ASP A 184 11.18 -16.55 11.85
CA ASP A 184 11.57 -17.12 13.13
C ASP A 184 10.96 -16.35 14.32
N TYR A 185 10.17 -15.31 14.06
CA TYR A 185 9.51 -14.52 15.10
C TYR A 185 8.50 -15.36 15.88
N ALA A 186 8.68 -15.43 17.19
CA ALA A 186 7.74 -16.03 18.12
C ALA A 186 7.40 -15.02 19.22
N PRO A 187 6.14 -14.54 19.31
CA PRO A 187 5.74 -13.48 20.25
C PRO A 187 6.06 -13.79 21.72
N GLN A 188 6.10 -15.07 22.09
CA GLN A 188 6.33 -15.54 23.46
C GLN A 188 7.82 -15.59 23.85
N THR A 189 8.74 -15.56 22.88
CA THR A 189 10.18 -15.68 23.12
C THR A 189 10.93 -14.37 22.89
N SER A 190 10.29 -13.34 22.33
CA SER A 190 10.92 -12.03 22.18
C SER A 190 11.11 -11.40 23.56
N ASP A 191 12.37 -11.15 23.92
CA ASP A 191 12.77 -10.52 25.18
C ASP A 191 11.96 -9.24 25.46
N GLY A 192 11.75 -8.94 26.74
CA GLY A 192 10.95 -7.79 27.22
C GLY A 192 11.45 -6.40 26.82
N GLN A 193 12.40 -6.31 25.87
CA GLN A 193 12.94 -5.09 25.29
C GLN A 193 12.00 -4.44 24.27
N LEU A 194 11.16 -5.23 23.58
CA LEU A 194 10.19 -4.68 22.63
C LEU A 194 8.96 -4.10 23.33
N THR A 195 8.36 -3.06 22.78
CA THR A 195 7.06 -2.54 23.23
C THR A 195 5.92 -3.47 22.81
N ALA A 196 4.73 -3.26 23.37
CA ALA A 196 3.54 -4.00 22.96
C ALA A 196 3.19 -3.77 21.49
N ASP A 197 3.25 -2.52 21.03
CA ASP A 197 2.95 -2.15 19.64
C ASP A 197 3.95 -2.73 18.65
N GLN A 198 5.23 -2.76 19.01
CA GLN A 198 6.28 -3.39 18.20
C GLN A 198 6.08 -4.90 18.07
N ARG A 199 5.74 -5.59 19.16
CA ARG A 199 5.41 -7.02 19.11
C ARG A 199 4.15 -7.28 18.28
N GLN A 200 3.15 -6.42 18.38
CA GLN A 200 1.94 -6.52 17.56
C GLN A 200 2.28 -6.35 16.08
N LEU A 201 3.08 -5.35 15.72
CA LEU A 201 3.56 -5.15 14.36
C LEU A 201 4.29 -6.40 13.84
N LEU A 202 5.28 -6.90 14.57
CA LEU A 202 6.02 -8.09 14.16
C LEU A 202 5.11 -9.30 14.02
N SER A 203 4.09 -9.44 14.87
CA SER A 203 3.09 -10.51 14.76
C SER A 203 2.30 -10.40 13.46
N VAL A 204 1.82 -9.21 13.12
CA VAL A 204 1.08 -8.97 11.86
C VAL A 204 1.96 -9.29 10.65
N ILE A 205 3.20 -8.80 10.63
CA ILE A 205 4.14 -9.04 9.52
C ILE A 205 4.52 -10.51 9.44
N HIS A 206 4.77 -11.17 10.57
CA HIS A 206 5.05 -12.60 10.64
C HIS A 206 3.90 -13.42 10.03
N THR A 207 2.67 -13.19 10.49
CA THR A 207 1.47 -13.85 9.95
C THR A 207 1.36 -13.63 8.44
N GLN A 208 1.53 -12.39 7.99
CA GLN A 208 1.37 -12.02 6.59
C GLN A 208 2.47 -12.60 5.69
N THR A 209 3.70 -12.68 6.19
CA THR A 209 4.82 -13.28 5.46
C THR A 209 4.75 -14.81 5.44
N GLN A 210 4.30 -15.43 6.54
CA GLN A 210 4.08 -16.88 6.63
C GLN A 210 2.97 -17.33 5.67
N HIS A 211 1.89 -16.56 5.57
CA HIS A 211 0.70 -16.90 4.80
C HIS A 211 0.63 -16.27 3.41
N ALA A 212 1.63 -15.48 2.99
CA ALA A 212 1.61 -14.82 1.69
C ALA A 212 1.26 -15.81 0.55
N ARG A 213 1.92 -16.96 0.49
CA ARG A 213 1.71 -17.98 -0.56
C ARG A 213 0.43 -18.80 -0.44
N SER A 214 -0.37 -18.59 0.60
CA SER A 214 -1.69 -19.18 0.77
C SER A 214 -2.81 -18.13 0.90
N GLY A 215 -2.47 -16.85 0.69
CA GLY A 215 -3.39 -15.73 0.78
C GLY A 215 -4.51 -15.79 -0.25
N VAL A 216 -5.75 -15.53 0.15
CA VAL A 216 -6.93 -15.48 -0.74
C VAL A 216 -7.74 -14.22 -0.46
N PHE A 217 -7.89 -13.37 -1.47
CA PHE A 217 -8.68 -12.14 -1.42
C PHE A 217 -10.02 -12.34 -2.14
N LEU A 218 -11.09 -12.50 -1.37
CA LEU A 218 -12.45 -12.72 -1.91
C LEU A 218 -13.09 -11.44 -2.45
N TRP A 219 -12.64 -10.28 -1.98
CA TRP A 219 -13.18 -8.98 -2.35
C TRP A 219 -12.08 -7.99 -2.70
N ASN A 220 -12.45 -6.95 -3.45
CA ASN A 220 -11.65 -5.73 -3.59
C ASN A 220 -12.14 -4.70 -2.58
N ILE A 221 -11.24 -4.27 -1.71
CA ILE A 221 -11.52 -3.22 -0.73
C ILE A 221 -11.17 -1.85 -1.29
N GLU A 222 -10.31 -1.79 -2.31
CA GLU A 222 -9.92 -0.60 -3.04
C GLU A 222 -11.03 -0.07 -3.97
N SER A 223 -10.85 1.16 -4.45
CA SER A 223 -11.75 1.78 -5.41
C SER A 223 -11.68 1.16 -6.82
N TYR A 224 -12.76 1.31 -7.58
CA TYR A 224 -12.87 0.93 -8.99
C TYR A 224 -12.77 2.14 -9.93
N ASP A 225 -12.54 3.35 -9.42
CA ASP A 225 -12.57 4.60 -10.19
C ASP A 225 -11.62 4.58 -11.40
N ASP A 226 -10.52 3.86 -11.29
CA ASP A 226 -9.49 3.68 -12.32
C ASP A 226 -9.91 2.85 -13.53
N ILE A 227 -11.03 2.12 -13.41
CA ILE A 227 -11.53 1.20 -14.44
C ILE A 227 -13.00 1.48 -14.79
N GLN A 228 -13.54 2.64 -14.39
CA GLN A 228 -14.92 3.02 -14.71
C GLN A 228 -15.10 3.48 -16.15
N GLN A 229 -14.02 3.88 -16.82
CA GLN A 229 -14.02 4.32 -18.21
C GLN A 229 -12.95 3.58 -19.01
N PRO A 230 -13.21 3.24 -20.28
CA PRO A 230 -12.17 2.75 -21.17
C PRO A 230 -11.05 3.79 -21.35
N PRO A 231 -9.77 3.37 -21.41
CA PRO A 231 -8.67 4.30 -21.63
C PRO A 231 -8.68 4.83 -23.07
N ASP A 232 -8.12 6.03 -23.30
CA ASP A 232 -8.09 6.57 -24.67
C ASP A 232 -7.33 5.63 -25.59
N GLY A 233 -7.84 5.51 -26.81
CA GLY A 233 -7.26 4.60 -27.81
C GLY A 233 -7.59 3.12 -27.57
N PHE A 234 -8.28 2.75 -26.48
CA PHE A 234 -8.82 1.41 -26.35
C PHE A 234 -9.98 1.19 -27.31
N VAL A 235 -9.86 0.16 -28.13
CA VAL A 235 -10.90 -0.30 -29.04
C VAL A 235 -11.28 -1.71 -28.62
N GLY A 236 -12.45 -1.84 -28.00
CA GLY A 236 -12.98 -3.11 -27.54
C GLY A 236 -13.45 -4.02 -28.68
N PRO A 237 -13.81 -5.28 -28.37
CA PRO A 237 -13.84 -5.85 -27.02
C PRO A 237 -12.45 -6.22 -26.47
N VAL A 238 -12.37 -6.47 -25.16
CA VAL A 238 -11.17 -7.06 -24.54
C VAL A 238 -10.88 -8.41 -25.19
N SER A 239 -9.67 -8.59 -25.74
CA SER A 239 -9.27 -9.87 -26.33
C SER A 239 -8.70 -10.83 -25.28
N SER A 240 -7.79 -10.34 -24.44
CA SER A 240 -7.24 -11.07 -23.30
C SER A 240 -7.18 -10.19 -22.07
N LEU A 241 -7.74 -10.67 -20.95
CA LEU A 241 -7.52 -10.08 -19.64
C LEU A 241 -6.53 -10.96 -18.85
N TYR A 242 -5.38 -10.40 -18.49
CA TYR A 242 -4.44 -11.00 -17.54
C TYR A 242 -4.69 -10.38 -16.17
N SER A 243 -4.93 -11.17 -15.14
CA SER A 243 -5.35 -10.62 -13.85
C SER A 243 -4.85 -11.42 -12.66
N VAL A 244 -4.54 -10.71 -11.56
CA VAL A 244 -4.44 -11.36 -10.25
C VAL A 244 -5.75 -12.06 -9.86
N ALA A 245 -5.69 -13.12 -9.06
CA ALA A 245 -6.85 -13.96 -8.71
C ALA A 245 -7.75 -13.37 -7.59
N ALA A 246 -7.84 -12.04 -7.48
CA ALA A 246 -8.47 -11.34 -6.36
C ALA A 246 -9.82 -10.66 -6.71
N GLY A 247 -10.80 -10.78 -5.82
CA GLY A 247 -12.07 -10.03 -5.86
C GLY A 247 -12.87 -10.05 -7.18
N PHE A 248 -13.56 -8.95 -7.51
CA PHE A 248 -14.41 -8.79 -8.70
C PHE A 248 -13.97 -7.68 -9.65
N LYS A 249 -12.84 -7.02 -9.38
CA LYS A 249 -12.25 -6.02 -10.27
C LYS A 249 -11.96 -6.55 -11.69
N PRO A 250 -11.56 -7.82 -11.90
CA PRO A 250 -11.39 -8.39 -13.24
C PRO A 250 -12.71 -8.39 -14.03
N ASN A 251 -13.81 -8.76 -13.37
CA ASN A 251 -15.15 -8.73 -13.94
C ASN A 251 -15.54 -7.29 -14.31
N ARG A 252 -15.26 -6.33 -13.42
CA ARG A 252 -15.56 -4.92 -13.70
C ARG A 252 -14.76 -4.38 -14.87
N ILE A 253 -13.48 -4.75 -15.02
CA ILE A 253 -12.66 -4.40 -16.19
C ILE A 253 -13.37 -4.88 -17.46
N LEU A 254 -13.77 -6.16 -17.53
CA LEU A 254 -14.49 -6.70 -18.69
C LEU A 254 -15.84 -6.00 -18.92
N GLN A 255 -16.58 -5.68 -17.85
CA GLN A 255 -17.86 -4.98 -17.96
C GLN A 255 -17.70 -3.58 -18.58
N THR A 256 -16.72 -2.81 -18.13
CA THR A 256 -16.47 -1.45 -18.64
C THR A 256 -15.96 -1.47 -20.08
N HIS A 257 -15.03 -2.38 -20.39
CA HIS A 257 -14.30 -2.38 -21.67
C HIS A 257 -14.99 -3.24 -22.75
N GLY A 258 -16.01 -4.00 -22.37
CA GLY A 258 -16.71 -4.94 -23.23
C GLY A 258 -15.92 -6.22 -23.46
N PHE A 259 -16.63 -7.34 -23.60
CA PHE A 259 -16.05 -8.64 -23.90
C PHE A 259 -17.06 -9.50 -24.70
N ASP A 260 -16.55 -10.45 -25.46
CA ASP A 260 -17.33 -11.36 -26.28
C ASP A 260 -16.89 -12.84 -26.08
N ALA A 261 -17.47 -13.76 -26.85
CA ALA A 261 -17.20 -15.19 -26.72
C ALA A 261 -15.76 -15.60 -27.11
N ASN A 262 -15.01 -14.73 -27.80
CA ASN A 262 -13.61 -14.96 -28.15
C ASN A 262 -12.64 -14.36 -27.11
N SER A 263 -13.15 -13.55 -26.19
CA SER A 263 -12.36 -13.05 -25.06
C SER A 263 -11.86 -14.21 -24.20
N ARG A 264 -10.64 -14.07 -23.66
CA ARG A 264 -10.09 -15.01 -22.67
C ARG A 264 -9.61 -14.29 -21.42
N VAL A 265 -9.58 -15.03 -20.32
CA VAL A 265 -9.11 -14.56 -19.02
C VAL A 265 -7.99 -15.47 -18.53
N VAL A 266 -6.83 -14.89 -18.23
CA VAL A 266 -5.69 -15.58 -17.65
C VAL A 266 -5.50 -15.06 -16.24
N PHE A 267 -5.89 -15.86 -15.26
CA PHE A 267 -5.59 -15.58 -13.87
C PHE A 267 -4.15 -15.96 -13.55
N PHE A 268 -3.44 -15.10 -12.84
CA PHE A 268 -2.14 -15.40 -12.29
C PHE A 268 -2.06 -15.03 -10.81
N ASP A 269 -1.31 -15.78 -10.03
CA ASP A 269 -1.09 -15.46 -8.62
C ASP A 269 0.10 -16.26 -8.08
N TYR A 270 0.79 -15.71 -7.07
CA TYR A 270 1.81 -16.47 -6.34
C TYR A 270 1.17 -17.39 -5.28
N SER A 271 -0.09 -17.14 -4.93
CA SER A 271 -0.93 -18.00 -4.11
C SER A 271 -1.66 -19.04 -4.97
N ARG A 272 -1.18 -20.29 -4.92
CA ARG A 272 -1.89 -21.43 -5.54
C ARG A 272 -3.30 -21.63 -4.98
N PRO A 273 -3.55 -21.44 -3.66
CA PRO A 273 -4.91 -21.42 -3.13
C PRO A 273 -5.81 -20.35 -3.75
N ALA A 274 -5.33 -19.15 -4.02
CA ALA A 274 -6.13 -18.10 -4.66
C ALA A 274 -6.59 -18.53 -6.07
N LEU A 275 -5.69 -19.14 -6.85
CA LEU A 275 -6.03 -19.69 -8.16
C LEU A 275 -7.07 -20.82 -8.05
N ALA A 276 -6.91 -21.73 -7.08
CA ALA A 276 -7.84 -22.83 -6.87
C ALA A 276 -9.24 -22.33 -6.44
N VAL A 277 -9.31 -21.34 -5.55
CA VAL A 277 -10.57 -20.70 -5.14
C VAL A 277 -11.22 -19.99 -6.33
N ARG A 278 -10.46 -19.22 -7.12
CA ARG A 278 -10.98 -18.56 -8.33
C ARG A 278 -11.53 -19.56 -9.33
N GLN A 279 -10.81 -20.65 -9.59
CA GLN A 279 -11.25 -21.70 -10.48
C GLN A 279 -12.54 -22.36 -9.97
N HIS A 280 -12.64 -22.58 -8.66
CA HIS A 280 -13.84 -23.13 -8.05
C HIS A 280 -15.04 -22.21 -8.25
N LEU A 281 -14.88 -20.90 -8.00
CA LEU A 281 -15.92 -19.89 -8.23
C LEU A 281 -16.42 -19.91 -9.67
N VAL A 282 -15.53 -19.79 -10.65
CA VAL A 282 -15.90 -19.79 -12.08
C VAL A 282 -16.65 -21.06 -12.48
N THR A 283 -16.28 -22.20 -11.91
CA THR A 283 -16.82 -23.50 -12.30
C THR A 283 -18.17 -23.81 -11.64
N HIS A 284 -18.37 -23.41 -10.38
CA HIS A 284 -19.48 -23.90 -9.55
C HIS A 284 -20.44 -22.81 -9.09
N TRP A 285 -20.02 -21.55 -9.00
CA TRP A 285 -20.90 -20.48 -8.53
C TRP A 285 -21.74 -19.91 -9.67
N ASP A 286 -23.05 -19.77 -9.47
CA ASP A 286 -24.02 -19.25 -10.44
C ASP A 286 -24.18 -17.72 -10.42
N GLY A 287 -23.42 -17.02 -9.59
CA GLY A 287 -23.47 -15.56 -9.49
C GLY A 287 -24.52 -15.03 -8.52
N TRP A 288 -25.27 -15.90 -7.84
CA TRP A 288 -26.26 -15.52 -6.83
C TRP A 288 -25.79 -15.83 -5.41
N ASP A 289 -26.22 -15.01 -4.46
CA ASP A 289 -25.92 -15.19 -3.02
C ASP A 289 -24.43 -15.46 -2.73
N PHE A 290 -23.58 -14.48 -3.06
CA PHE A 290 -22.15 -14.60 -2.75
C PHE A 290 -21.86 -14.90 -1.27
N PRO A 291 -22.61 -14.36 -0.27
CA PRO A 291 -22.46 -14.74 1.14
C PRO A 291 -22.55 -16.25 1.38
N GLN A 292 -23.52 -16.94 0.79
CA GLN A 292 -23.60 -18.40 0.87
C GLN A 292 -22.36 -19.05 0.22
N MET A 293 -21.98 -18.63 -0.98
CA MET A 293 -20.80 -19.16 -1.67
C MET A 293 -19.52 -18.96 -0.84
N VAL A 294 -19.36 -17.84 -0.14
CA VAL A 294 -18.21 -17.60 0.75
C VAL A 294 -18.17 -18.62 1.89
N ARG A 295 -19.31 -18.96 2.50
CA ARG A 295 -19.36 -20.03 3.53
C ARG A 295 -18.96 -21.38 2.96
N GLU A 296 -19.40 -21.70 1.75
CA GLU A 296 -19.01 -22.92 1.05
C GLU A 296 -17.51 -22.95 0.75
N LEU A 297 -16.91 -21.82 0.34
CA LEU A 297 -15.47 -21.69 0.16
C LEU A 297 -14.70 -21.93 1.46
N PHE A 298 -15.14 -21.34 2.58
CA PHE A 298 -14.50 -21.56 3.89
C PHE A 298 -14.52 -23.03 4.29
N ALA A 299 -15.61 -23.75 4.04
CA ALA A 299 -15.70 -25.18 4.32
C ALA A 299 -14.85 -26.02 3.35
N ARG A 300 -14.79 -25.65 2.07
CA ARG A 300 -14.09 -26.39 1.03
C ARG A 300 -12.58 -26.20 1.08
N PHE A 301 -12.13 -25.01 1.44
CA PHE A 301 -10.73 -24.60 1.50
C PHE A 301 -10.42 -24.06 2.90
N PRO A 302 -10.32 -24.94 3.91
CA PRO A 302 -10.12 -24.53 5.29
C PRO A 302 -8.65 -24.16 5.59
N ALA A 303 -8.43 -23.51 6.72
CA ALA A 303 -7.12 -23.38 7.33
C ALA A 303 -6.54 -24.76 7.74
N PRO A 304 -5.20 -24.94 7.79
CA PRO A 304 -4.17 -23.93 7.55
C PRO A 304 -3.75 -23.77 6.08
N ASP A 305 -4.32 -24.57 5.16
CA ASP A 305 -3.91 -24.60 3.75
C ASP A 305 -4.24 -23.30 3.01
N VAL A 306 -5.26 -22.59 3.49
CA VAL A 306 -5.72 -21.30 2.95
C VAL A 306 -5.74 -20.25 4.04
N PHE A 307 -5.25 -19.06 3.71
CA PHE A 307 -5.32 -17.88 4.54
C PHE A 307 -6.21 -16.84 3.86
N TYR A 308 -7.43 -16.66 4.35
CA TYR A 308 -8.32 -15.65 3.81
C TYR A 308 -7.91 -14.27 4.31
N GLN A 309 -7.62 -13.37 3.37
CA GLN A 309 -7.30 -11.98 3.62
C GLN A 309 -8.61 -11.21 3.76
N LEU A 310 -9.12 -11.21 4.99
CA LEU A 310 -10.36 -10.56 5.37
C LEU A 310 -10.06 -9.22 6.06
N TRP A 311 -11.11 -8.42 6.24
CA TRP A 311 -11.00 -7.10 6.87
C TRP A 311 -10.64 -7.21 8.33
N ASN A 312 -9.91 -6.22 8.86
CA ASN A 312 -9.56 -6.11 10.28
C ASN A 312 -8.96 -7.39 10.89
N GLU A 313 -8.25 -8.18 10.07
CA GLU A 313 -7.62 -9.44 10.49
C GLU A 313 -8.61 -10.49 11.04
N VAL A 314 -9.90 -10.39 10.71
CA VAL A 314 -10.88 -11.40 11.13
C VAL A 314 -10.62 -12.74 10.46
N THR A 315 -10.89 -13.82 11.17
CA THR A 315 -10.79 -15.18 10.64
C THR A 315 -12.15 -15.68 10.12
N PRO A 316 -12.19 -16.71 9.25
CA PRO A 316 -13.44 -17.26 8.71
C PRO A 316 -14.53 -17.60 9.75
N ASP A 317 -14.12 -18.04 10.94
CA ASP A 317 -15.00 -18.37 12.07
C ASP A 317 -15.56 -17.14 12.81
N GLN A 318 -14.91 -15.97 12.66
CA GLN A 318 -15.35 -14.70 13.25
C GLN A 318 -16.28 -13.90 12.34
N VAL A 319 -16.29 -14.19 11.03
CA VAL A 319 -17.14 -13.50 10.06
C VAL A 319 -18.61 -13.81 10.32
N THR A 320 -19.42 -12.76 10.49
CA THR A 320 -20.88 -12.90 10.64
C THR A 320 -21.60 -12.86 9.29
N ASP A 321 -22.84 -13.35 9.24
CA ASP A 321 -23.66 -13.25 8.01
C ASP A 321 -23.96 -11.78 7.67
N ALA A 322 -24.13 -10.93 8.68
CA ALA A 322 -24.34 -9.49 8.48
C ALA A 322 -23.14 -8.84 7.78
N ASP A 323 -21.91 -9.26 8.11
CA ASP A 323 -20.70 -8.76 7.45
C ASP A 323 -20.66 -9.15 5.97
N LEU A 324 -20.91 -10.43 5.68
CA LEU A 324 -20.95 -10.94 4.30
C LEU A 324 -22.02 -10.24 3.47
N GLN A 325 -23.23 -10.08 4.02
CA GLN A 325 -24.34 -9.41 3.35
C GLN A 325 -24.03 -7.94 3.07
N ARG A 326 -23.44 -7.23 4.04
CA ARG A 326 -23.03 -5.83 3.87
C ARG A 326 -22.01 -5.67 2.75
N MET A 327 -21.01 -6.53 2.72
CA MET A 327 -19.93 -6.47 1.72
C MET A 327 -20.43 -6.88 0.33
N TRP A 328 -21.35 -7.84 0.27
CA TRP A 328 -22.00 -8.23 -0.96
C TRP A 328 -22.92 -7.13 -1.51
N GLN A 329 -23.75 -6.51 -0.66
CA GLN A 329 -24.60 -5.40 -1.07
C GLN A 329 -23.78 -4.23 -1.65
N ARG A 330 -22.66 -3.90 -1.00
CA ARG A 330 -21.74 -2.86 -1.50
C ARG A 330 -21.20 -3.20 -2.89
N GLU A 331 -20.89 -4.46 -3.14
CA GLU A 331 -20.49 -4.89 -4.48
C GLU A 331 -21.66 -4.74 -5.44
N LEU A 332 -22.85 -5.27 -5.14
CA LEU A 332 -24.04 -5.16 -5.99
C LEU A 332 -24.40 -3.72 -6.36
N ASP A 333 -24.24 -2.76 -5.44
CA ASP A 333 -24.47 -1.34 -5.72
C ASP A 333 -23.60 -0.82 -6.88
N ARG A 334 -22.35 -1.32 -7.00
CA ARG A 334 -21.44 -0.97 -8.12
C ARG A 334 -21.91 -1.54 -9.46
N TRP A 335 -22.66 -2.64 -9.43
CA TRP A 335 -23.18 -3.33 -10.60
C TRP A 335 -24.57 -2.85 -11.03
N GLY A 336 -25.25 -2.05 -10.20
CA GLY A 336 -26.65 -1.69 -10.41
C GLY A 336 -27.62 -2.79 -9.97
N GLY A 337 -27.19 -3.68 -9.07
CA GLY A 337 -28.01 -4.72 -8.46
C GLY A 337 -27.64 -6.17 -8.85
N ALA A 338 -28.27 -7.13 -8.17
CA ALA A 338 -27.98 -8.56 -8.29
C ALA A 338 -28.17 -9.11 -9.72
N THR A 339 -29.24 -8.72 -10.41
CA THR A 339 -29.51 -9.19 -11.78
C THR A 339 -28.41 -8.76 -12.74
N ALA A 340 -27.97 -7.49 -12.68
CA ALA A 340 -26.91 -6.99 -13.55
C ALA A 340 -25.57 -7.71 -13.31
N PHE A 341 -25.27 -8.03 -12.04
CA PHE A 341 -24.12 -8.85 -11.70
C PHE A 341 -24.26 -10.28 -12.26
N ALA A 342 -25.39 -10.94 -12.03
CA ALA A 342 -25.62 -12.32 -12.46
C ALA A 342 -25.56 -12.45 -13.99
N ASP A 343 -26.19 -11.54 -14.73
CA ASP A 343 -26.15 -11.50 -16.19
C ASP A 343 -24.71 -11.35 -16.72
N HIS A 344 -23.89 -10.54 -16.05
CA HIS A 344 -22.46 -10.44 -16.36
C HIS A 344 -21.75 -11.76 -16.05
N TRP A 345 -21.96 -12.31 -14.85
CA TRP A 345 -21.28 -13.52 -14.37
C TRP A 345 -21.56 -14.73 -15.26
N ASP A 346 -22.80 -14.90 -15.73
CA ASP A 346 -23.19 -15.98 -16.66
C ASP A 346 -22.42 -15.89 -17.98
N ARG A 347 -22.33 -14.70 -18.57
CA ARG A 347 -21.53 -14.47 -19.77
C ARG A 347 -20.05 -14.70 -19.51
N TYR A 348 -19.55 -14.16 -18.39
CA TYR A 348 -18.16 -14.26 -17.98
C TYR A 348 -17.72 -15.71 -17.81
N ARG A 349 -18.51 -16.56 -17.15
CA ARG A 349 -18.22 -17.99 -16.97
C ARG A 349 -18.06 -18.77 -18.27
N SER A 350 -18.67 -18.32 -19.36
CA SER A 350 -18.56 -18.98 -20.67
C SER A 350 -17.21 -18.75 -21.37
N LEU A 351 -16.41 -17.80 -20.88
CA LEU A 351 -15.10 -17.49 -21.45
C LEU A 351 -14.08 -18.59 -21.20
N LYS A 352 -13.02 -18.58 -22.01
CA LYS A 352 -11.83 -19.40 -21.74
C LYS A 352 -11.09 -18.83 -20.53
N HIS A 353 -10.94 -19.65 -19.49
CA HIS A 353 -10.17 -19.30 -18.29
C HIS A 353 -8.89 -20.15 -18.19
N GLU A 354 -7.77 -19.50 -17.90
CA GLU A 354 -6.47 -20.13 -17.65
C GLU A 354 -5.96 -19.68 -16.27
N PHE A 355 -5.19 -20.54 -15.58
CA PHE A 355 -4.72 -20.30 -14.22
C PHE A 355 -3.20 -20.57 -14.15
N VAL A 356 -2.42 -19.53 -13.86
CA VAL A 356 -0.96 -19.54 -13.95
C VAL A 356 -0.35 -19.19 -12.59
N ALA A 357 0.32 -20.15 -11.96
CA ALA A 357 1.10 -19.85 -10.75
C ALA A 357 2.32 -19.00 -11.13
N CYS A 358 2.39 -17.77 -10.62
CA CYS A 358 3.40 -16.79 -11.01
C CYS A 358 3.69 -15.83 -9.85
N ASP A 359 4.96 -15.64 -9.51
CA ASP A 359 5.42 -14.63 -8.57
C ASP A 359 6.06 -13.48 -9.34
N LEU A 360 5.41 -12.32 -9.41
CA LEU A 360 5.92 -11.20 -10.18
C LEU A 360 7.23 -10.63 -9.62
N LEU A 361 7.56 -10.85 -8.35
CA LEU A 361 8.81 -10.39 -7.76
C LEU A 361 10.01 -11.29 -8.08
N SER A 362 9.78 -12.57 -8.41
CA SER A 362 10.90 -13.53 -8.52
C SER A 362 10.79 -14.56 -9.66
N GLN A 363 9.61 -14.79 -10.23
CA GLN A 363 9.31 -15.85 -11.18
C GLN A 363 8.22 -15.43 -12.18
N GLN A 364 8.53 -14.44 -13.03
CA GLN A 364 7.59 -13.83 -13.99
C GLN A 364 7.34 -14.70 -15.24
N GLN A 365 8.30 -15.55 -15.62
CA GLN A 365 8.31 -16.29 -16.90
C GLN A 365 7.03 -17.09 -17.21
N PRO A 366 6.42 -17.83 -16.26
CA PRO A 366 5.21 -18.60 -16.55
C PRO A 366 4.05 -17.76 -17.09
N LEU A 367 3.90 -16.52 -16.59
CA LEU A 367 2.90 -15.60 -17.10
C LEU A 367 3.31 -15.04 -18.46
N LEU A 368 4.57 -14.59 -18.60
CA LEU A 368 5.10 -14.05 -19.85
C LEU A 368 4.98 -15.03 -21.02
N ASP A 369 5.05 -16.34 -20.77
CA ASP A 369 4.87 -17.40 -21.79
C ASP A 369 3.40 -17.62 -22.16
N ALA A 370 2.46 -17.32 -21.26
CA ALA A 370 1.02 -17.40 -21.52
C ALA A 370 0.48 -16.16 -22.27
N MET A 371 1.26 -15.09 -22.31
CA MET A 371 0.90 -13.83 -22.95
C MET A 371 0.97 -13.91 -24.48
N GLN A 372 0.07 -13.20 -25.14
CA GLN A 372 0.01 -13.08 -26.59
C GLN A 372 -0.07 -11.60 -26.95
N ASP A 373 0.67 -11.16 -27.98
CA ASP A 373 0.45 -9.84 -28.58
C ASP A 373 -0.90 -9.84 -29.30
N ALA A 374 -1.86 -9.18 -28.69
CA ALA A 374 -3.18 -8.98 -29.26
C ALA A 374 -3.69 -7.59 -28.89
N SER A 375 -4.27 -6.90 -29.87
CA SER A 375 -5.01 -5.66 -29.63
C SER A 375 -6.14 -5.91 -28.65
N GLY A 376 -6.42 -4.92 -27.81
CA GLY A 376 -7.47 -5.03 -26.79
C GLY A 376 -7.07 -5.94 -25.61
N SER A 377 -5.79 -6.26 -25.45
CA SER A 377 -5.31 -6.94 -24.24
C SER A 377 -5.16 -5.97 -23.08
N ILE A 378 -5.53 -6.41 -21.88
CA ILE A 378 -5.39 -5.66 -20.64
C ILE A 378 -4.72 -6.55 -19.60
N ILE A 379 -3.83 -5.99 -18.78
CA ILE A 379 -3.30 -6.65 -17.59
C ILE A 379 -3.63 -5.85 -16.34
N TRP A 380 -4.03 -6.54 -15.27
CA TRP A 380 -4.21 -5.97 -13.95
C TRP A 380 -3.47 -6.77 -12.87
N TRP A 381 -2.49 -6.13 -12.21
CA TRP A 381 -1.66 -6.78 -11.17
C TRP A 381 -1.82 -6.21 -9.75
N SER A 382 -2.81 -5.33 -9.54
CA SER A 382 -3.01 -4.64 -8.26
C SER A 382 -1.70 -3.97 -7.77
N ASN A 383 -1.30 -4.20 -6.53
CA ASN A 383 -0.06 -3.75 -5.91
C ASN A 383 0.97 -4.87 -5.71
N ALA A 384 1.09 -5.82 -6.66
CA ALA A 384 1.98 -6.99 -6.53
C ALA A 384 3.44 -6.66 -6.17
N PHE A 385 3.95 -5.49 -6.60
CA PHE A 385 5.30 -5.00 -6.29
C PHE A 385 5.40 -4.21 -4.98
N PHE A 386 4.28 -4.01 -4.28
CA PHE A 386 4.16 -3.18 -3.08
C PHE A 386 3.30 -3.80 -1.97
N THR A 387 3.34 -5.12 -1.85
CA THR A 387 2.68 -5.83 -0.75
C THR A 387 3.52 -5.73 0.53
N MET A 388 2.90 -5.89 1.70
CA MET A 388 3.65 -5.97 2.97
C MET A 388 4.70 -7.09 2.95
N TYR A 389 4.39 -8.23 2.32
CA TYR A 389 5.34 -9.31 2.06
C TYR A 389 6.56 -8.82 1.25
N GLY A 390 6.30 -8.14 0.13
CA GLY A 390 7.36 -7.58 -0.73
C GLY A 390 8.19 -6.54 0.00
N ASN A 391 7.54 -5.60 0.66
CA ASN A 391 8.18 -4.51 1.39
C ASN A 391 9.02 -5.00 2.57
N TRP A 392 8.64 -6.10 3.24
CA TRP A 392 9.41 -6.65 4.35
C TRP A 392 10.57 -7.59 3.94
N LEU A 393 10.45 -8.30 2.83
CA LEU A 393 11.46 -9.29 2.42
C LEU A 393 12.47 -8.78 1.40
N TYR A 394 12.11 -7.76 0.63
CA TYR A 394 12.94 -7.23 -0.45
C TYR A 394 13.37 -5.80 -0.13
N THR A 395 14.56 -5.42 -0.58
CA THR A 395 15.01 -4.03 -0.52
C THR A 395 14.28 -3.20 -1.58
N VAL A 396 14.36 -1.88 -1.47
CA VAL A 396 13.85 -0.98 -2.51
C VAL A 396 14.51 -1.26 -3.88
N PRO A 397 15.85 -1.38 -4.00
CA PRO A 397 16.50 -1.77 -5.26
C PRO A 397 16.03 -3.11 -5.83
N ASP A 398 15.81 -4.14 -5.00
CA ASP A 398 15.35 -5.44 -5.48
C ASP A 398 13.96 -5.36 -6.12
N ARG A 399 13.03 -4.65 -5.48
CA ARG A 399 11.66 -4.46 -6.00
C ARG A 399 11.68 -3.63 -7.28
N HIS A 400 12.50 -2.59 -7.31
CA HIS A 400 12.67 -1.75 -8.49
C HIS A 400 13.19 -2.56 -9.68
N ALA A 401 14.26 -3.34 -9.50
CA ALA A 401 14.80 -4.17 -10.56
C ALA A 401 13.79 -5.21 -11.08
N ALA A 402 13.03 -5.84 -10.18
CA ALA A 402 11.96 -6.77 -10.57
C ALA A 402 10.86 -6.08 -11.38
N TYR A 403 10.48 -4.85 -11.00
CA TYR A 403 9.47 -4.05 -11.68
C TYR A 403 9.95 -3.55 -13.05
N GLU A 404 11.16 -3.02 -13.17
CA GLU A 404 11.74 -2.62 -14.45
C GLU A 404 11.83 -3.79 -15.42
N HIS A 405 12.30 -4.95 -14.95
CA HIS A 405 12.36 -6.16 -15.77
C HIS A 405 10.96 -6.56 -16.27
N TRP A 406 9.97 -6.54 -15.37
CA TRP A 406 8.59 -6.85 -15.71
C TRP A 406 8.03 -5.94 -16.79
N ILE A 407 8.16 -4.62 -16.62
CA ILE A 407 7.69 -3.63 -17.60
C ILE A 407 8.41 -3.76 -18.93
N GLY A 408 9.73 -4.00 -18.91
CA GLY A 408 10.53 -4.25 -20.11
C GLY A 408 10.06 -5.47 -20.90
N GLU A 409 9.81 -6.60 -20.22
CA GLU A 409 9.29 -7.82 -20.86
C GLU A 409 7.88 -7.63 -21.41
N LEU A 410 7.00 -6.92 -20.69
CA LEU A 410 5.66 -6.60 -21.19
C LEU A 410 5.73 -5.77 -22.47
N ALA A 411 6.54 -4.71 -22.48
CA ALA A 411 6.71 -3.85 -23.65
C ALA A 411 7.32 -4.60 -24.85
N ALA A 412 8.26 -5.50 -24.60
CA ALA A 412 8.91 -6.30 -25.65
C ALA A 412 7.96 -7.34 -26.26
N ARG A 413 7.10 -7.97 -25.45
CA ARG A 413 6.23 -9.07 -25.89
C ARG A 413 4.86 -8.62 -26.38
N ASN A 414 4.30 -7.58 -25.77
CA ASN A 414 2.97 -7.06 -26.12
C ASN A 414 2.96 -5.54 -25.94
N PRO A 415 3.54 -4.78 -26.89
CA PRO A 415 3.69 -3.33 -26.75
C PRO A 415 2.35 -2.60 -26.58
N ARG A 416 1.27 -3.13 -27.15
CA ARG A 416 -0.08 -2.53 -27.11
C ARG A 416 -0.91 -2.97 -25.89
N LEU A 417 -0.33 -3.72 -24.97
CA LEU A 417 -1.01 -4.17 -23.75
C LEU A 417 -1.34 -2.96 -22.87
N PHE A 418 -2.61 -2.82 -22.49
CA PHE A 418 -2.99 -1.79 -21.52
C PHE A 418 -2.66 -2.23 -20.10
N LEU A 419 -1.95 -1.38 -19.38
CA LEU A 419 -1.45 -1.62 -18.03
C LEU A 419 -2.38 -1.04 -16.97
N LEU A 420 -2.72 -1.86 -15.97
CA LEU A 420 -3.45 -1.48 -14.77
C LEU A 420 -2.76 -2.06 -13.53
N GLY A 421 -2.48 -1.27 -12.51
CA GLY A 421 -1.86 -1.73 -11.28
C GLY A 421 -1.15 -0.60 -10.55
N SER A 422 -0.10 -0.94 -9.82
CA SER A 422 0.79 0.00 -9.14
C SER A 422 2.25 -0.35 -9.36
N ASP A 423 3.11 0.65 -9.35
CA ASP A 423 4.57 0.50 -9.42
C ASP A 423 5.17 0.03 -8.08
N ASP A 424 6.49 -0.09 -8.05
CA ASP A 424 7.31 -0.47 -6.89
C ASP A 424 7.39 0.60 -5.78
N ASN A 425 6.74 1.76 -5.98
CA ASN A 425 6.54 2.83 -4.99
C ASN A 425 5.05 3.01 -4.64
N ASN A 426 4.19 2.05 -4.98
CA ASN A 426 2.74 2.09 -4.74
C ASN A 426 2.02 3.19 -5.53
N THR A 427 2.64 3.72 -6.58
CA THR A 427 2.06 4.73 -7.46
C THR A 427 1.22 4.04 -8.52
N CYS A 428 0.05 4.59 -8.80
CA CYS A 428 -0.86 4.00 -9.77
C CYS A 428 -0.25 3.98 -11.18
N VAL A 429 -0.47 2.86 -11.86
CA VAL A 429 -0.28 2.67 -13.30
C VAL A 429 -1.66 2.39 -13.87
N ASN A 430 -2.18 3.31 -14.67
CA ASN A 430 -3.48 3.11 -15.29
C ASN A 430 -3.49 3.57 -16.74
N ALA A 431 -4.26 2.83 -17.55
CA ALA A 431 -4.76 3.32 -18.82
C ALA A 431 -3.67 3.73 -19.84
N ILE A 432 -2.50 3.07 -19.78
CA ILE A 432 -1.34 3.34 -20.66
C ILE A 432 -0.83 2.03 -21.28
N GLN A 433 -0.33 2.12 -22.52
CA GLN A 433 0.23 0.97 -23.23
C GLN A 433 1.63 0.64 -22.71
N ALA A 434 2.01 -0.64 -22.80
CA ALA A 434 3.27 -1.13 -22.24
C ALA A 434 4.50 -0.47 -22.86
N ASP A 435 4.51 -0.24 -24.17
CA ASP A 435 5.61 0.43 -24.88
C ASP A 435 5.78 1.88 -24.43
N GLU A 436 4.69 2.63 -24.35
CA GLU A 436 4.66 4.02 -23.93
C GLU A 436 5.10 4.16 -22.47
N TYR A 437 4.56 3.31 -21.59
CA TYR A 437 4.92 3.30 -20.18
C TYR A 437 6.41 2.98 -19.97
N ASN A 438 6.91 1.95 -20.64
CA ASN A 438 8.33 1.58 -20.58
C ASN A 438 9.22 2.72 -21.10
N ALA A 439 8.86 3.37 -22.22
CA ALA A 439 9.64 4.49 -22.75
C ALA A 439 9.74 5.67 -21.76
N ARG A 440 8.64 5.98 -21.05
CA ARG A 440 8.63 7.02 -20.00
C ARG A 440 9.45 6.61 -18.79
N LEU A 441 9.34 5.35 -18.38
CA LEU A 441 10.10 4.79 -17.25
C LEU A 441 11.61 4.89 -17.52
N GLN A 442 12.08 4.49 -18.72
CA GLN A 442 13.49 4.56 -19.12
C GLN A 442 14.05 5.99 -19.27
N GLN A 443 13.18 6.99 -19.41
CA GLN A 443 13.58 8.40 -19.45
C GLN A 443 13.63 9.05 -18.08
N THR A 444 13.15 8.35 -17.05
CA THR A 444 13.04 8.89 -15.69
C THR A 444 14.12 8.29 -14.83
N GLU A 445 14.90 9.15 -14.17
CA GLU A 445 15.88 8.69 -13.19
C GLU A 445 15.16 8.06 -12.00
N PHE A 446 15.54 6.84 -11.65
CA PHE A 446 14.99 6.17 -10.48
C PHE A 446 15.27 6.99 -9.20
N SER A 447 14.21 7.24 -8.43
CA SER A 447 14.32 7.80 -7.10
C SER A 447 13.26 7.18 -6.21
N SER A 448 13.68 6.64 -5.06
CA SER A 448 12.76 6.17 -4.02
C SER A 448 12.00 7.31 -3.32
N LEU A 449 12.50 8.54 -3.46
CA LEU A 449 11.91 9.74 -2.87
C LEU A 449 10.86 10.40 -3.77
N ARG A 450 10.84 10.07 -5.07
CA ARG A 450 9.88 10.61 -6.04
C ARG A 450 8.96 9.53 -6.54
N VAL A 451 7.71 9.90 -6.81
CA VAL A 451 6.75 9.03 -7.47
C VAL A 451 6.74 9.30 -8.97
N ASN A 452 6.58 8.25 -9.76
CA ASN A 452 6.43 8.37 -11.20
C ASN A 452 4.95 8.56 -11.54
N ARG A 453 4.53 9.81 -11.74
CA ARG A 453 3.14 10.15 -12.10
C ARG A 453 2.91 10.03 -13.60
N PHE A 454 2.89 8.80 -14.09
CA PHE A 454 2.53 8.53 -15.49
C PHE A 454 1.04 8.25 -15.69
N HIS A 455 0.26 8.19 -14.60
CA HIS A 455 -1.16 7.88 -14.62
C HIS A 455 -2.06 9.07 -15.00
N ARG A 456 -3.27 8.74 -15.47
CA ARG A 456 -4.33 9.69 -15.83
C ARG A 456 -5.19 10.12 -14.66
N THR A 457 -5.40 9.20 -13.72
CA THR A 457 -6.24 9.40 -12.53
C THR A 457 -5.47 8.94 -11.30
N GLU A 458 -5.43 9.76 -10.25
CA GLU A 458 -4.94 9.29 -8.95
C GLU A 458 -5.92 8.24 -8.42
N ILE A 459 -5.43 7.05 -8.11
CA ILE A 459 -6.22 6.02 -7.43
C ILE A 459 -5.76 6.05 -5.98
N ARG A 460 -6.66 6.38 -5.06
CA ARG A 460 -6.40 6.10 -3.65
C ARG A 460 -6.68 4.61 -3.45
N MET A 461 -5.62 3.80 -3.37
CA MET A 461 -5.70 2.43 -2.85
C MET A 461 -6.08 2.48 -1.39
#